data_AF-A0A954X8N3-F1
#
_entry.id   AF-A0A954X8N3-F1
#
_cell.length_a   1.000
_cell.length_b   1.000
_cell.length_c   1.000
_cell.angle_alpha   90.00
_cell.angle_beta   90.00
_cell.angle_gamma   90.00
#
_symmetry.space_group_name_H-M   'P 1'
#
loop_
_entity.id
_entity.type
_entity.pdbx_description
1 polymer ?
#
loop_
_entity_poly.entity_id
_entity_poly.type
_entity_poly.pdbx_seq_one_letter_code
_entity_poly.pdbx_strand_id
1 'polypeptide(L)' 'RHWDEWNSMIHPLLVDSQIKEGELTGSWDPDRPLPDRWGPTAGRHYVTTLNLLTLQVYYRHLPLYVETAK' A
#
# COMPACT_ATOMS: atom_id res chain seq x y z
N ARG A 1 -18.60 -4.73 -3.63
CA ARG A 1 -19.10 -3.83 -2.57
C ARG A 1 -18.09 -3.64 -1.44
N HIS A 2 -17.79 -4.64 -0.59
CA HIS A 2 -16.81 -4.46 0.49
C HIS A 2 -15.39 -4.15 0.00
N TRP A 3 -14.97 -4.80 -1.10
CA TRP A 3 -13.71 -4.51 -1.77
C TRP A 3 -13.64 -3.06 -2.25
N ASP A 4 -14.65 -2.62 -2.99
CA ASP A 4 -14.70 -1.27 -3.57
C ASP A 4 -14.70 -0.19 -2.48
N GLU A 5 -15.46 -0.41 -1.40
CA GLU A 5 -15.50 0.47 -0.23
C GLU A 5 -14.11 0.56 0.43
N TRP A 6 -13.52 -0.58 0.80
CA TRP A 6 -12.17 -0.62 1.39
C TRP A 6 -11.15 0.04 0.48
N ASN A 7 -11.19 -0.27 -0.82
CA ASN A 7 -10.16 0.20 -1.73
C ASN A 7 -10.30 1.70 -2.04
N SER A 8 -11.51 2.21 -2.13
CA SER A 8 -11.77 3.64 -2.31
C SER A 8 -11.17 4.48 -1.17
N MET A 9 -11.02 3.90 0.02
CA MET A 9 -10.40 4.54 1.17
C MET A 9 -8.88 4.33 1.22
N ILE A 10 -8.41 3.08 1.07
CA ILE A 10 -7.00 2.75 1.32
C ILE A 10 -6.06 3.28 0.24
N HIS A 11 -6.49 3.27 -1.02
CA HIS A 11 -5.64 3.67 -2.14
C HIS A 11 -5.22 5.14 -2.08
N PRO A 12 -6.16 6.12 -1.99
CA PRO A 12 -5.76 7.51 -1.85
C PRO A 12 -4.95 7.73 -0.56
N LEU A 13 -5.34 7.10 0.56
CA LEU A 13 -4.60 7.22 1.82
C LEU A 13 -3.14 6.79 1.70
N LEU A 14 -2.85 5.66 1.04
CA LEU A 14 -1.48 5.20 0.82
C LEU A 14 -0.74 6.14 -0.15
N VAL A 15 -1.36 6.52 -1.27
CA VAL A 15 -0.73 7.41 -2.25
C VAL A 15 -0.40 8.76 -1.64
N ASP A 16 -1.29 9.34 -0.84
CA ASP A 16 -1.12 10.67 -0.25
C ASP A 16 -0.11 10.68 0.91
N SER A 17 -0.01 9.58 1.67
CA SER A 17 0.96 9.43 2.77
C SER A 17 2.37 9.07 2.32
N GLN A 18 2.55 8.72 1.05
CA GLN A 18 3.86 8.40 0.49
C GLN A 18 4.76 9.63 0.48
N ILE A 19 6.03 9.46 0.85
CA ILE A 19 7.02 10.54 0.81
C ILE A 19 7.17 11.04 -0.64
N LYS A 20 7.03 12.35 -0.84
CA LYS A 20 7.05 12.99 -2.18
C LYS A 20 8.37 13.67 -2.54
N GLU A 21 9.23 13.88 -1.57
CA GLU A 21 10.47 14.65 -1.74
C GLU A 21 11.65 14.04 -0.98
N GLY A 22 12.87 14.32 -1.46
CA GLY A 22 14.12 13.86 -0.87
C GLY A 22 14.49 12.41 -1.23
N GLU A 23 15.51 11.89 -0.55
CA GLU A 23 16.13 10.58 -0.85
C GLU A 23 15.18 9.39 -0.64
N LEU A 24 14.14 9.58 0.19
CA LEU A 24 13.19 8.54 0.57
C LEU A 24 11.87 8.63 -0.21
N THR A 25 11.83 9.44 -1.26
CA THR A 25 10.67 9.59 -2.15
C THR A 25 10.17 8.23 -2.64
N GLY A 26 8.85 8.03 -2.60
CA GLY A 26 8.22 6.78 -2.98
C GLY A 26 8.09 5.75 -1.85
N SER A 27 8.71 5.99 -0.69
CA SER A 27 8.60 5.13 0.49
C SER A 27 7.60 5.68 1.52
N TRP A 28 7.36 4.92 2.58
CA TRP A 28 6.57 5.35 3.75
C TRP A 28 7.45 5.37 4.99
N ASP A 29 7.23 6.38 5.83
CA ASP A 29 7.92 6.52 7.11
C ASP A 29 7.38 5.48 8.11
N PRO A 30 8.22 4.62 8.70
CA PRO A 30 7.77 3.67 9.72
C PRO A 30 7.32 4.33 11.03
N ASP A 31 7.71 5.59 11.28
CA ASP A 31 7.43 6.28 12.54
C ASP A 31 6.32 7.33 12.42
N ARG A 32 5.87 7.65 11.19
CA ARG A 32 4.90 8.70 10.90
C ARG A 32 3.82 8.24 9.92
N PRO A 33 2.56 8.72 10.05
CA PRO A 33 2.06 9.65 11.09
C PRO A 33 1.88 8.99 12.47
N LEU A 34 1.76 7.67 12.51
CA LEU A 34 1.78 6.85 13.71
C LEU A 34 2.83 5.76 13.51
N PRO A 35 3.58 5.34 14.55
CA PRO A 35 4.54 4.26 14.41
C PRO A 35 3.86 2.96 13.97
N ASP A 36 4.38 2.34 12.91
CA ASP A 36 3.97 1.00 12.51
C ASP A 36 4.37 0.01 13.60
N ARG A 37 3.46 -0.93 13.91
CA ARG A 37 3.67 -1.93 14.96
C ARG A 37 4.98 -2.72 14.78
N TRP A 38 5.37 -2.99 13.55
CA TRP A 38 6.57 -3.75 13.19
C TRP A 38 7.71 -2.85 12.69
N GLY A 39 7.47 -1.54 12.53
CA GLY A 39 8.47 -0.53 12.18
C GLY A 39 9.76 -0.62 13.01
N PRO A 40 9.70 -0.74 14.35
CA PRO A 40 10.90 -0.86 15.19
C PRO A 40 11.78 -2.09 14.91
N THR A 41 11.21 -3.17 14.37
CA THR A 41 11.94 -4.42 14.12
C THR A 41 12.28 -4.61 12.65
N ALA A 42 11.38 -4.23 11.74
CA ALA A 42 11.47 -4.54 10.31
C ALA A 42 11.78 -3.29 9.46
N GLY A 43 11.58 -2.09 10.01
CA GLY A 43 11.97 -0.82 9.41
C GLY A 43 11.20 -0.44 8.15
N ARG A 44 11.74 0.57 7.46
CA ARG A 44 11.13 1.19 6.28
C ARG A 44 10.87 0.23 5.12
N HIS A 45 11.78 -0.71 4.87
CA HIS A 45 11.65 -1.65 3.76
C HIS A 45 10.42 -2.54 3.93
N TYR A 46 10.14 -2.99 5.14
CA TYR A 46 8.94 -3.77 5.45
C TYR A 46 7.67 -2.97 5.19
N VAL A 47 7.55 -1.78 5.79
CA VAL A 47 6.37 -0.91 5.66
C VAL A 47 6.13 -0.55 4.19
N THR A 48 7.19 -0.17 3.48
CA THR A 48 7.11 0.19 2.05
C THR A 48 6.68 -1.01 1.21
N THR A 49 7.25 -2.20 1.48
CA THR A 49 6.88 -3.42 0.74
C THR A 49 5.40 -3.73 0.93
N LEU A 50 4.89 -3.71 2.16
CA LEU A 50 3.47 -3.98 2.42
C LEU A 50 2.53 -2.96 1.75
N ASN A 51 2.88 -1.68 1.79
CA ASN A 51 2.09 -0.64 1.12
C ASN A 51 2.10 -0.82 -0.40
N LEU A 52 3.25 -1.17 -1.00
CA LEU A 52 3.32 -1.50 -2.43
C LEU A 52 2.53 -2.76 -2.78
N LEU A 53 2.62 -3.82 -1.98
CA LEU A 53 1.85 -5.04 -2.21
C LEU A 53 0.34 -4.76 -2.18
N THR A 54 -0.09 -3.88 -1.28
CA THR A 54 -1.49 -3.40 -1.16
C THR A 54 -1.93 -2.66 -2.41
N LEU A 55 -1.14 -1.68 -2.89
CA LEU A 55 -1.46 -0.93 -4.10
C LEU A 55 -1.49 -1.80 -5.36
N GLN A 56 -0.69 -2.86 -5.40
CA GLN A 56 -0.60 -3.76 -6.55
C GLN A 56 -1.70 -4.82 -6.61
N VAL A 57 -2.55 -4.95 -5.58
CA VAL A 57 -3.61 -5.98 -5.56
C VAL A 57 -4.47 -5.92 -6.82
N TYR A 58 -4.80 -4.71 -7.29
CA TYR A 58 -5.55 -4.50 -8.52
C TYR A 58 -4.92 -5.14 -9.75
N TYR A 59 -3.61 -4.99 -9.92
CA TYR A 59 -2.92 -5.52 -11.10
C TYR A 59 -2.74 -7.04 -11.04
N ARG A 60 -2.70 -7.63 -9.84
CA ARG A 60 -2.47 -9.07 -9.66
C ARG A 60 -3.75 -9.92 -9.72
N HIS A 61 -4.87 -9.38 -9.25
CA HIS A 61 -6.11 -10.15 -9.11
C HIS A 61 -7.13 -9.90 -10.22
N LEU A 62 -7.15 -8.73 -10.89
CA LEU A 62 -8.10 -8.51 -11.99
C LEU A 62 -7.93 -9.48 -13.18
N PRO A 63 -6.71 -9.81 -13.66
CA PRO A 63 -6.56 -10.68 -14.83
C PRO A 63 -7.11 -12.09 -14.61
N LEU A 64 -6.99 -12.61 -13.37
CA LEU A 64 -7.43 -13.97 -13.04
C LEU A 64 -8.95 -14.10 -12.98
N TYR A 65 -9.67 -13.08 -12.52
CA TYR A 65 -11.14 -13.10 -12.47
C TYR A 65 -11.80 -12.79 -13.82
N VAL A 66 -11.14 -12.01 -14.70
CA VAL A 66 -11.67 -11.76 -16.05
C VAL A 66 -11.60 -13.02 -16.91
N GLU A 67 -10.60 -13.89 -16.71
CA GLU A 67 -10.53 -15.19 -17.39
C GLU A 67 -11.48 -16.23 -16.81
N THR A 68 -11.76 -16.22 -15.50
CA THR A 68 -12.69 -17.19 -14.87
C THR A 68 -14.15 -16.75 -14.85
N ALA A 69 -14.45 -15.48 -15.19
CA ALA A 69 -15.82 -14.97 -15.32
C ALA A 69 -16.41 -15.11 -16.75
N LYS A 70 -15.70 -15.79 -17.66
CA LYS A 70 -16.23 -16.29 -18.94
C LYS A 70 -16.59 -17.76 -18.84
#